data_AF-A0ABD6BRQ2-F1
#
_entry.id   AF-A0ABD6BRQ2-F1
#
_cell.length_a   1.000
_cell.length_b   1.000
_cell.length_c   1.000
_cell.angle_alpha   90.00
_cell.angle_beta   90.00
_cell.angle_gamma   90.00
#
_symmetry.space_group_name_H-M   'P 1'
#
loop_
_entity.id
_entity.type
_entity.pdbx_description
1 polymer ?
#
loop_
_entity_poly.entity_id
_entity_poly.type
_entity_poly.pdbx_seq_one_letter_code
_entity_poly.pdbx_strand_id
1 'polypeptide(L)'
;MIPYASRPSRTAKLAAVLLVAGLLLAPSTVAAQAAAPSVTLADTSITVDGGETSTVTAEYEFDVASTGSGDQALSAISGTIWQLPNRDIGDITATVNGESVEASITEQDRHWEVSVPVEDVSDGDTVTVTMEYDVAGPAGDVRAALWVPEYPTAGEGDAVGITLTLPDGQTVAGGAFPSPTTVDGNTATYELLHVPGFVAAEYGSSGPGLLSEDFLYSILGVVLITGVVVGGLAIDRRTA
;
A
#
# COMPACT_ATOMS: atom_id res chain seq x y z
N MET A 1 -94.86 -26.81 22.64
CA MET A 1 -93.62 -26.28 23.24
C MET A 1 -92.65 -26.06 22.10
N ILE A 2 -92.37 -24.80 21.75
CA ILE A 2 -91.50 -24.42 20.63
C ILE A 2 -90.26 -23.74 21.23
N PRO A 3 -89.02 -24.17 20.92
CA PRO A 3 -87.84 -23.49 21.42
C PRO A 3 -87.55 -22.24 20.58
N TYR A 4 -87.34 -21.12 21.27
CA TYR A 4 -86.94 -19.84 20.69
C TYR A 4 -85.44 -19.88 20.38
N ALA A 5 -85.07 -19.92 19.10
CA ALA A 5 -83.69 -19.75 18.67
C ALA A 5 -83.31 -18.26 18.68
N SER A 6 -82.39 -17.88 19.56
CA SER A 6 -81.84 -16.52 19.63
C SER A 6 -80.98 -16.22 18.40
N ARG A 7 -81.41 -15.26 17.58
CA ARG A 7 -80.62 -14.76 16.45
C ARG A 7 -79.42 -13.94 16.97
N PRO A 8 -78.18 -14.21 16.52
CA PRO A 8 -77.04 -13.36 16.86
C PRO A 8 -77.16 -11.99 16.17
N SER A 9 -76.89 -10.93 16.96
CA SER A 9 -77.00 -9.53 16.55
C SER A 9 -75.96 -9.16 15.49
N ARG A 10 -76.39 -8.42 14.46
CA ARG A 10 -75.53 -7.94 13.35
C ARG A 10 -74.39 -7.02 13.82
N THR A 11 -74.48 -6.46 15.02
CA THR A 11 -73.48 -5.59 15.64
C THR A 11 -72.21 -6.33 16.08
N ALA A 12 -72.29 -7.62 16.41
CA ALA A 12 -71.11 -8.41 16.80
C ALA A 12 -70.15 -8.68 15.62
N LYS A 13 -70.67 -8.70 14.38
CA LYS A 13 -69.85 -8.95 13.17
C LYS A 13 -69.04 -7.73 12.73
N LEU A 14 -69.49 -6.50 13.01
CA LEU A 14 -68.76 -5.28 12.64
C LEU A 14 -67.60 -4.97 13.59
N ALA A 15 -67.74 -5.28 14.88
CA ALA A 15 -66.64 -5.12 15.85
C ALA A 15 -65.48 -6.09 15.61
N ALA A 16 -65.76 -7.32 15.16
CA ALA A 16 -64.74 -8.33 14.88
C ALA A 16 -63.89 -8.01 13.63
N VAL A 17 -64.46 -7.36 12.61
CA VAL A 17 -63.73 -6.99 11.39
C VAL A 17 -62.74 -5.83 11.63
N LEU A 18 -63.07 -4.90 12.53
CA LEU A 18 -62.21 -3.76 12.88
C LEU A 18 -60.99 -4.17 13.73
N LEU A 19 -61.11 -5.21 14.54
CA LEU A 19 -60.03 -5.71 15.39
C LEU A 19 -59.00 -6.55 14.61
N VAL A 20 -59.43 -7.25 13.55
CA VAL A 20 -58.53 -7.98 12.64
C VAL A 20 -57.79 -7.04 11.69
N ALA A 21 -58.40 -5.92 11.27
CA ALA A 21 -57.73 -4.91 10.43
C ALA A 21 -56.67 -4.10 11.19
N GLY A 22 -56.83 -3.90 12.51
CA GLY A 22 -55.86 -3.18 13.34
C GLY A 22 -54.57 -3.98 13.64
N LEU A 23 -54.64 -5.31 13.66
CA LEU A 23 -53.47 -6.18 13.89
C LEU A 23 -52.58 -6.39 12.65
N LEU A 24 -53.07 -6.06 11.45
CA LEU A 24 -52.29 -6.12 10.19
C LEU A 24 -51.55 -4.81 9.88
N LEU A 25 -51.72 -3.78 10.72
CA LEU A 25 -50.99 -2.51 10.67
C LEU A 25 -50.01 -2.37 11.84
N ALA A 26 -49.50 -3.49 12.37
CA ALA A 26 -48.30 -3.43 13.19
C ALA A 26 -47.21 -2.77 12.33
N PRO A 27 -46.57 -1.67 12.79
CA PRO A 27 -45.46 -1.09 12.05
C PRO A 27 -44.44 -2.20 11.89
N SER A 28 -44.26 -2.66 10.65
CA SER A 28 -43.13 -3.50 10.29
C SER A 28 -41.92 -2.73 10.79
N THR A 29 -41.25 -3.22 11.84
CA THR A 29 -39.95 -2.71 12.24
C THR A 29 -39.05 -3.00 11.05
N VAL A 30 -38.92 -2.04 10.14
CA VAL A 30 -37.92 -2.07 9.10
C VAL A 30 -36.61 -2.11 9.87
N ALA A 31 -35.95 -3.27 9.86
CA ALA A 31 -34.61 -3.37 10.40
C ALA A 31 -33.79 -2.30 9.70
N ALA A 32 -33.25 -1.34 10.46
CA ALA A 32 -32.36 -0.33 9.92
C ALA A 32 -31.23 -1.09 9.22
N GLN A 33 -31.15 -0.95 7.90
CA GLN A 33 -30.14 -1.63 7.12
C GLN A 33 -28.79 -1.08 7.58
N ALA A 34 -27.91 -1.96 8.08
CA ALA A 34 -26.56 -1.59 8.47
C ALA A 34 -25.87 -0.89 7.30
N ALA A 35 -25.30 0.28 7.57
CA ALA A 35 -24.52 1.03 6.60
C ALA A 35 -23.09 0.47 6.57
N ALA A 36 -22.55 0.22 5.38
CA ALA A 36 -21.15 -0.13 5.21
C ALA A 36 -20.26 1.10 5.44
N PRO A 37 -19.01 0.91 5.89
CA PRO A 37 -18.08 2.01 6.04
C PRO A 37 -17.60 2.50 4.66
N SER A 38 -17.19 3.76 4.59
CA SER A 38 -16.63 4.40 3.42
C SER A 38 -15.30 5.02 3.79
N VAL A 39 -14.22 4.40 3.33
CA VAL A 39 -12.84 4.79 3.64
C VAL A 39 -12.05 4.89 2.35
N THR A 40 -11.18 5.89 2.25
CA THR A 40 -10.32 6.16 1.10
C THR A 40 -8.88 6.32 1.58
N LEU A 41 -7.91 5.78 0.84
CA LEU A 41 -6.49 6.03 1.06
C LEU A 41 -6.16 7.44 0.50
N ALA A 42 -5.83 8.36 1.39
CA ALA A 42 -5.58 9.77 1.09
C ALA A 42 -4.12 10.02 0.72
N ASP A 43 -3.18 9.49 1.51
CA ASP A 43 -1.74 9.63 1.29
C ASP A 43 -0.96 8.40 1.77
N THR A 44 0.25 8.22 1.26
CA THR A 44 1.13 7.10 1.63
C THR A 44 2.59 7.48 1.47
N SER A 45 3.38 7.23 2.52
CA SER A 45 4.83 7.42 2.53
C SER A 45 5.51 6.13 2.95
N ILE A 46 6.34 5.56 2.07
CA ILE A 46 7.04 4.28 2.30
C ILE A 46 8.54 4.52 2.21
N THR A 47 9.26 4.08 3.24
CA THR A 47 10.72 3.99 3.22
C THR A 47 11.11 2.52 3.23
N VAL A 48 12.05 2.16 2.35
CA VAL A 48 12.68 0.84 2.32
C VAL A 48 14.17 1.04 2.50
N ASP A 49 14.70 0.61 3.63
CA ASP A 49 16.14 0.48 3.84
C ASP A 49 16.57 -0.89 3.32
N GLY A 50 17.23 -0.90 2.17
CA GLY A 50 17.51 -2.08 1.36
C GLY A 50 18.82 -2.77 1.76
N GLY A 51 18.81 -4.11 1.75
CA GLY A 51 19.97 -4.93 2.08
C GLY A 51 19.69 -6.42 1.94
N GLU A 52 20.49 -7.26 2.59
CA GLU A 52 20.16 -8.70 2.75
C GLU A 52 18.90 -8.91 3.59
N THR A 53 18.70 -8.05 4.58
CA THR A 53 17.42 -7.83 5.25
C THR A 53 17.03 -6.39 4.96
N SER A 54 15.88 -6.21 4.33
CA SER A 54 15.36 -4.88 4.04
C SER A 54 14.29 -4.52 5.05
N THR A 55 14.40 -3.37 5.69
CA THR A 55 13.38 -2.87 6.62
C THR A 55 12.43 -1.95 5.87
N VAL A 56 11.14 -2.23 5.95
CA VAL A 56 10.07 -1.42 5.38
C VAL A 56 9.39 -0.65 6.49
N THR A 57 9.33 0.67 6.38
CA THR A 57 8.55 1.56 7.24
C THR A 57 7.56 2.32 6.36
N ALA A 58 6.27 2.11 6.57
CA ALA A 58 5.23 2.66 5.72
C ALA A 58 4.15 3.35 6.55
N GLU A 59 3.82 4.59 6.20
CA GLU A 59 2.74 5.39 6.78
C GLU A 59 1.62 5.56 5.75
N TYR A 60 0.39 5.28 6.17
CA TYR A 60 -0.80 5.33 5.34
C TYR A 60 -1.85 6.22 6.01
N GLU A 61 -2.34 7.22 5.29
CA GLU A 61 -3.39 8.11 5.76
C GLU A 61 -4.73 7.74 5.13
N PHE A 62 -5.74 7.47 5.95
CA PHE A 62 -7.07 7.06 5.49
C PHE A 62 -8.14 8.07 5.90
N ASP A 63 -8.89 8.57 4.93
CA ASP A 63 -10.06 9.41 5.16
C ASP A 63 -11.31 8.56 5.35
N VAL A 64 -11.97 8.70 6.51
CA VAL A 64 -13.15 7.93 6.89
C VAL A 64 -14.40 8.77 6.67
N ALA A 65 -14.96 8.72 5.46
CA ALA A 65 -16.20 9.44 5.14
C ALA A 65 -17.41 8.90 5.93
N SER A 66 -17.43 7.59 6.21
CA SER A 66 -18.40 6.98 7.12
C SER A 66 -17.82 5.75 7.80
N THR A 67 -18.07 5.63 9.10
CA THR A 67 -17.67 4.52 9.96
C THR A 67 -18.59 3.30 9.82
N GLY A 68 -19.71 3.41 9.11
CA GLY A 68 -20.70 2.35 9.02
C GLY A 68 -21.51 2.18 10.31
N SER A 69 -22.28 1.08 10.43
CA SER A 69 -23.07 0.81 11.64
C SER A 69 -23.37 -0.67 11.86
N GLY A 70 -23.68 -1.02 13.12
CA GLY A 70 -23.97 -2.40 13.52
C GLY A 70 -22.78 -3.31 13.26
N ASP A 71 -23.03 -4.50 12.71
CA ASP A 71 -21.99 -5.49 12.39
C ASP A 71 -21.09 -5.08 11.21
N GLN A 72 -21.39 -3.96 10.55
CA GLN A 72 -20.59 -3.39 9.46
C GLN A 72 -19.82 -2.13 9.89
N ALA A 73 -19.75 -1.84 11.19
CA ALA A 73 -18.91 -0.74 11.66
C ALA A 73 -17.43 -1.01 11.34
N LEU A 74 -16.71 0.04 10.95
CA LEU A 74 -15.26 0.01 10.76
C LEU A 74 -14.61 -0.39 12.08
N SER A 75 -13.89 -1.51 12.05
CA SER A 75 -13.19 -2.08 13.22
C SER A 75 -11.73 -2.39 12.92
N ALA A 76 -11.36 -2.45 11.65
CA ALA A 76 -9.99 -2.64 11.21
C ALA A 76 -9.80 -2.06 9.80
N ILE A 77 -8.55 -1.71 9.49
CA ILE A 77 -8.07 -1.41 8.15
C ILE A 77 -7.33 -2.65 7.65
N SER A 78 -7.82 -3.23 6.56
CA SER A 78 -7.28 -4.46 5.98
C SER A 78 -6.46 -4.20 4.72
N GLY A 79 -5.49 -5.08 4.48
CA GLY A 79 -4.68 -5.11 3.28
C GLY A 79 -3.92 -6.42 3.14
N THR A 80 -3.13 -6.53 2.08
CA THR A 80 -2.40 -7.75 1.74
C THR A 80 -0.92 -7.50 1.57
N ILE A 81 -0.09 -8.46 2.00
CA ILE A 81 1.35 -8.50 1.68
C ILE A 81 1.60 -9.72 0.80
N TRP A 82 2.10 -9.53 -0.41
CA TRP A 82 2.38 -10.65 -1.32
C TRP A 82 3.60 -11.46 -0.87
N GLN A 83 3.48 -12.79 -0.88
CA GLN A 83 4.64 -13.65 -0.68
C GLN A 83 5.47 -13.69 -1.96
N LEU A 84 6.75 -13.34 -1.84
CA LEU A 84 7.68 -13.32 -2.96
C LEU A 84 8.61 -14.55 -2.89
N PRO A 85 8.94 -15.19 -4.02
CA PRO A 85 9.84 -16.33 -4.02
C PRO A 85 11.21 -15.98 -3.43
N ASN A 86 11.73 -16.85 -2.55
CA ASN A 86 13.01 -16.67 -1.86
C ASN A 86 13.07 -15.35 -1.08
N ARG A 87 11.96 -14.97 -0.44
CA ARG A 87 11.88 -13.85 0.49
C ARG A 87 11.08 -14.27 1.71
N ASP A 88 11.60 -13.93 2.88
CA ASP A 88 10.94 -14.19 4.15
C ASP A 88 10.53 -12.84 4.74
N ILE A 89 9.27 -12.74 5.18
CA ILE A 89 8.72 -11.53 5.81
C ILE A 89 8.67 -11.79 7.31
N GLY A 90 9.08 -10.82 8.11
CA GLY A 90 9.20 -10.97 9.56
C GLY A 90 8.94 -9.68 10.31
N ASP A 91 8.82 -9.82 11.64
CA ASP A 91 8.82 -8.71 12.60
C ASP A 91 7.81 -7.59 12.29
N ILE A 92 6.61 -7.99 11.84
CA ILE A 92 5.52 -7.05 11.53
C ILE A 92 5.02 -6.39 12.82
N THR A 93 5.11 -5.06 12.85
CA THR A 93 4.52 -4.21 13.87
C THR A 93 3.64 -3.14 13.22
N ALA A 94 2.64 -2.68 13.98
CA ALA A 94 1.71 -1.67 13.51
C ALA A 94 1.41 -0.64 14.61
N THR A 95 1.17 0.59 14.18
CA THR A 95 0.60 1.64 15.04
C THR A 95 -0.57 2.31 14.35
N VAL A 96 -1.55 2.75 15.14
CA VAL A 96 -2.68 3.58 14.68
C VAL A 96 -2.61 4.89 15.43
N ASN A 97 -2.54 6.00 14.70
CA ASN A 97 -2.39 7.35 15.27
C ASN A 97 -1.22 7.46 16.28
N GLY A 98 -0.15 6.69 16.03
CA GLY A 98 1.05 6.61 16.88
C GLY A 98 0.93 5.68 18.10
N GLU A 99 -0.20 5.02 18.32
CA GLU A 99 -0.37 4.03 19.38
C GLU A 99 -0.14 2.61 18.83
N SER A 100 0.68 1.81 19.53
CA SER A 100 0.97 0.44 19.11
C SER A 100 -0.26 -0.45 19.24
N VAL A 101 -0.55 -1.21 18.19
CA VAL A 101 -1.67 -2.15 18.13
C VAL A 101 -1.20 -3.53 17.69
N GLU A 102 -1.93 -4.56 18.08
CA GLU A 102 -1.67 -5.93 17.64
C GLU A 102 -2.40 -6.19 16.31
N ALA A 103 -1.64 -6.22 15.22
CA ALA A 103 -2.19 -6.55 13.91
C ALA A 103 -2.54 -8.05 13.82
N SER A 104 -3.70 -8.36 13.24
CA SER A 104 -4.07 -9.74 12.91
C SER A 104 -3.45 -10.14 11.59
N ILE A 105 -2.64 -11.19 11.59
CA ILE A 105 -1.92 -11.68 10.40
C ILE A 105 -2.41 -13.10 10.11
N THR A 106 -2.96 -13.30 8.91
CA THR A 106 -3.38 -14.62 8.42
C THR A 106 -2.57 -14.97 7.18
N GLU A 107 -1.77 -16.04 7.28
CA GLU A 107 -1.01 -16.55 6.14
C GLU A 107 -1.92 -17.34 5.19
N GLN A 108 -1.86 -16.99 3.91
CA GLN A 108 -2.53 -17.69 2.80
C GLN A 108 -1.49 -18.31 1.86
N ASP A 109 -1.93 -19.03 0.82
CA ASP A 109 -1.04 -19.73 -0.11
C ASP A 109 -0.05 -18.82 -0.89
N ARG A 110 -0.36 -17.52 -1.06
CA ARG A 110 0.43 -16.59 -1.90
C ARG A 110 0.60 -15.19 -1.34
N HIS A 111 -0.06 -14.89 -0.23
CA HIS A 111 -0.04 -13.58 0.40
C HIS A 111 -0.40 -13.74 1.88
N TRP A 112 -0.16 -12.71 2.66
CA TRP A 112 -0.66 -12.58 4.01
C TRP A 112 -1.78 -11.55 4.00
N GLU A 113 -2.88 -11.88 4.66
CA GLU A 113 -3.94 -10.93 4.99
C GLU A 113 -3.56 -10.28 6.31
N VAL A 114 -3.47 -8.95 6.31
CA VAL A 114 -3.08 -8.17 7.49
C VAL A 114 -4.20 -7.17 7.79
N SER A 115 -4.75 -7.26 8.99
CA SER A 115 -5.79 -6.37 9.48
C SER A 115 -5.29 -5.63 10.72
N VAL A 116 -5.28 -4.30 10.63
CA VAL A 116 -4.87 -3.41 11.71
C VAL A 116 -6.12 -2.89 12.42
N PRO A 117 -6.34 -3.23 13.71
CA PRO A 117 -7.55 -2.79 14.41
C PRO A 117 -7.57 -1.27 14.57
N VAL A 118 -8.75 -0.67 14.42
CA VAL A 118 -8.97 0.77 14.65
C VAL A 118 -10.09 0.96 15.65
N GLU A 119 -9.89 1.87 16.59
CA GLU A 119 -10.85 2.22 17.63
C GLU A 119 -11.09 3.73 17.65
N ASP A 120 -12.20 4.15 18.26
CA ASP A 120 -12.55 5.57 18.47
C ASP A 120 -12.60 6.44 17.19
N VAL A 121 -12.85 5.82 16.03
CA VAL A 121 -13.00 6.52 14.74
C VAL A 121 -14.42 7.05 14.57
N SER A 122 -14.55 8.29 14.11
CA SER A 122 -15.80 8.98 13.77
C SER A 122 -15.90 9.32 12.29
N ASP A 123 -17.12 9.59 11.82
CA ASP A 123 -17.35 10.07 10.45
C ASP A 123 -16.64 11.42 10.23
N GLY A 124 -15.81 11.48 9.18
CA GLY A 124 -14.99 12.63 8.82
C GLY A 124 -13.58 12.62 9.43
N ASP A 125 -13.21 11.60 10.20
CA ASP A 125 -11.87 11.46 10.76
C ASP A 125 -10.85 11.01 9.71
N THR A 126 -9.59 11.34 9.99
CA THR A 126 -8.42 10.82 9.29
C THR A 126 -7.68 9.86 10.22
N VAL A 127 -7.39 8.65 9.75
CA VAL A 127 -6.71 7.60 10.50
C VAL A 127 -5.32 7.36 9.89
N THR A 128 -4.28 7.47 10.69
CA THR A 128 -2.91 7.17 10.26
C THR A 128 -2.52 5.77 10.72
N VAL A 129 -2.21 4.88 9.79
CA VAL A 129 -1.65 3.56 10.07
C VAL A 129 -0.17 3.56 9.71
N THR A 130 0.69 3.17 10.64
CA THR A 130 2.11 2.95 10.39
C THR A 130 2.41 1.47 10.50
N MET A 131 3.06 0.91 9.49
CA MET A 131 3.52 -0.48 9.43
C MET A 131 5.06 -0.48 9.41
N GLU A 132 5.67 -1.34 10.21
CA GLU A 132 7.10 -1.62 10.14
C GLU A 132 7.33 -3.13 10.10
N TYR A 133 8.16 -3.61 9.17
CA TYR A 133 8.47 -5.03 9.03
C TYR A 133 9.74 -5.27 8.23
N ASP A 134 10.30 -6.47 8.35
CA ASP A 134 11.50 -6.89 7.65
C ASP A 134 11.18 -7.83 6.49
N VAL A 135 11.96 -7.70 5.41
CA VAL A 135 11.95 -8.61 4.25
C VAL A 135 13.37 -9.11 4.00
N ALA A 136 13.63 -10.35 4.35
CA ALA A 136 14.91 -11.01 4.12
C ALA A 136 15.02 -11.57 2.69
N GLY A 137 16.20 -11.47 2.09
CA GLY A 137 16.47 -11.91 0.72
C GLY A 137 17.97 -12.12 0.41
N PRO A 138 18.29 -12.49 -0.83
CA PRO A 138 19.65 -12.63 -1.30
C PRO A 138 20.35 -11.26 -1.44
N ALA A 139 21.65 -11.24 -1.20
CA ALA A 139 22.49 -10.06 -1.45
C ALA A 139 22.47 -9.61 -2.92
N GLY A 140 22.58 -8.30 -3.15
CA GLY A 140 22.65 -7.68 -4.48
C GLY A 140 21.30 -7.42 -5.15
N ASP A 141 20.19 -7.84 -4.55
CA ASP A 141 18.83 -7.67 -5.10
C ASP A 141 17.84 -7.31 -3.97
N VAL A 142 17.48 -6.03 -3.88
CA VAL A 142 16.36 -5.62 -3.01
C VAL A 142 15.09 -6.04 -3.72
N ARG A 143 14.22 -6.76 -3.01
CA ARG A 143 12.84 -6.99 -3.42
C ARG A 143 11.97 -7.07 -2.18
N ALA A 144 11.36 -5.94 -1.84
CA ALA A 144 10.55 -5.76 -0.65
C ALA A 144 9.06 -5.83 -1.02
N ALA A 145 8.34 -6.79 -0.44
CA ALA A 145 6.88 -6.83 -0.54
C ALA A 145 6.29 -5.65 0.24
N LEU A 146 5.26 -5.02 -0.32
CA LEU A 146 4.57 -3.90 0.31
C LEU A 146 3.19 -4.34 0.83
N TRP A 147 2.76 -3.80 1.95
CA TRP A 147 1.37 -3.91 2.37
C TRP A 147 0.49 -3.03 1.48
N VAL A 148 -0.49 -3.65 0.83
CA VAL A 148 -1.43 -3.01 -0.09
C VAL A 148 -2.80 -2.98 0.58
N PRO A 149 -3.28 -1.80 1.03
CA PRO A 149 -4.60 -1.66 1.61
C PRO A 149 -5.71 -2.03 0.60
N GLU A 150 -6.84 -2.51 1.09
CA GLU A 150 -8.01 -2.84 0.25
C GLU A 150 -8.81 -1.61 -0.19
N TYR A 151 -8.46 -0.44 0.35
CA TYR A 151 -9.19 0.81 0.14
C TYR A 151 -8.74 1.54 -1.12
N PRO A 152 -9.67 2.17 -1.86
CA PRO A 152 -9.32 2.93 -3.05
C PRO A 152 -8.48 4.16 -2.68
N THR A 153 -7.53 4.51 -3.52
CA THR A 153 -6.84 5.80 -3.47
C THR A 153 -7.79 6.91 -3.92
N ALA A 154 -7.71 8.10 -3.32
CA ALA A 154 -8.54 9.26 -3.68
C ALA A 154 -8.42 9.68 -5.16
N GLY A 155 -7.35 9.28 -5.84
CA GLY A 155 -7.17 9.47 -7.29
C GLY A 155 -6.73 10.88 -7.70
N GLU A 156 -6.38 11.73 -6.73
CA GLU A 156 -5.84 13.07 -6.95
C GLU A 156 -4.33 13.07 -6.60
N GLY A 157 -3.47 13.31 -7.60
CA GLY A 157 -2.01 13.48 -7.40
C GLY A 157 -1.21 12.18 -7.16
N ASP A 158 0.09 12.33 -6.89
CA ASP A 158 1.02 11.26 -6.51
C ASP A 158 0.78 10.85 -5.04
N ALA A 159 -0.33 10.17 -4.77
CA ALA A 159 -0.77 9.77 -3.43
C ALA A 159 0.14 8.73 -2.74
N VAL A 160 1.20 8.27 -3.42
CA VAL A 160 2.12 7.28 -2.89
C VAL A 160 3.55 7.70 -3.20
N GLY A 161 4.26 8.16 -2.15
CA GLY A 161 5.69 8.39 -2.16
C GLY A 161 6.43 7.16 -1.63
N ILE A 162 7.42 6.67 -2.38
CA ILE A 162 8.31 5.60 -1.92
C ILE A 162 9.76 6.07 -2.01
N THR A 163 10.54 5.81 -0.98
CA THR A 163 11.99 6.00 -0.97
C THR A 163 12.67 4.67 -0.70
N LEU A 164 13.45 4.19 -1.65
CA LEU A 164 14.33 3.03 -1.49
C LEU A 164 15.77 3.51 -1.31
N THR A 165 16.38 3.19 -0.19
CA THR A 165 17.80 3.42 0.07
C THR A 165 18.56 2.10 -0.01
N LEU A 166 19.61 2.05 -0.81
CA LEU A 166 20.47 0.88 -0.96
C LEU A 166 21.66 0.95 0.02
N PRO A 167 22.34 -0.17 0.31
CA PRO A 167 23.49 -0.17 1.21
C PRO A 167 24.58 0.81 0.76
N ASP A 168 25.34 1.33 1.72
CA ASP A 168 26.41 2.29 1.45
C ASP A 168 27.39 1.80 0.37
N GLY A 169 27.73 2.71 -0.55
CA GLY A 169 28.63 2.42 -1.66
C GLY A 169 28.02 1.57 -2.78
N GLN A 170 26.74 1.19 -2.67
CA GLN A 170 25.99 0.55 -3.75
C GLN A 170 25.17 1.59 -4.52
N THR A 171 24.93 1.32 -5.79
CA THR A 171 24.00 2.06 -6.62
C THR A 171 23.10 1.10 -7.39
N VAL A 172 22.01 1.61 -7.93
CA VAL A 172 21.15 0.85 -8.85
C VAL A 172 22.01 0.44 -10.06
N ALA A 173 22.25 -0.87 -10.20
CA ALA A 173 23.18 -1.43 -11.21
C ALA A 173 22.44 -2.17 -12.34
N GLY A 174 21.14 -2.42 -12.16
CA GLY A 174 20.30 -3.10 -13.12
C GLY A 174 18.92 -2.46 -13.23
N GLY A 175 17.88 -3.30 -13.25
CA GLY A 175 16.50 -2.84 -13.29
C GLY A 175 15.99 -2.43 -11.90
N ALA A 176 15.11 -1.42 -11.88
CA ALA A 176 14.28 -1.10 -10.73
C ALA A 176 12.80 -1.27 -11.11
N PHE A 177 11.99 -1.74 -10.17
CA PHE A 177 10.55 -1.86 -10.33
C PHE A 177 9.82 -1.32 -9.09
N PRO A 178 8.77 -0.50 -9.26
CA PRO A 178 8.43 0.25 -10.48
C PRO A 178 9.60 1.09 -11.00
N SER A 179 9.46 1.76 -12.14
CA SER A 179 10.52 2.68 -12.57
C SER A 179 10.57 3.87 -11.60
N PRO A 180 11.74 4.20 -11.01
CA PRO A 180 11.85 5.34 -10.12
C PRO A 180 11.68 6.65 -10.89
N THR A 181 11.08 7.63 -10.25
CA THR A 181 10.98 9.01 -10.74
C THR A 181 12.35 9.66 -10.74
N THR A 182 13.12 9.44 -9.67
CA THR A 182 14.48 9.98 -9.49
C THR A 182 15.40 8.93 -8.87
N VAL A 183 16.68 8.94 -9.28
CA VAL A 183 17.75 8.17 -8.63
C VAL A 183 18.89 9.13 -8.30
N ASP A 184 19.26 9.19 -7.02
CA ASP A 184 20.38 9.98 -6.51
C ASP A 184 21.30 9.10 -5.64
N GLY A 185 22.47 8.75 -6.18
CA GLY A 185 23.42 7.87 -5.53
C GLY A 185 22.83 6.49 -5.23
N ASN A 186 22.72 6.17 -3.93
CA ASN A 186 22.14 4.93 -3.42
C ASN A 186 20.63 5.03 -3.16
N THR A 187 20.00 6.16 -3.46
CA THR A 187 18.58 6.38 -3.17
C THR A 187 17.76 6.45 -4.46
N ALA A 188 16.63 5.74 -4.49
CA ALA A 188 15.64 5.79 -5.55
C ALA A 188 14.29 6.25 -4.99
N THR A 189 13.67 7.23 -5.64
CA THR A 189 12.38 7.80 -5.24
C THR A 189 11.32 7.47 -6.29
N TYR A 190 10.13 7.10 -5.83
CA TYR A 190 8.99 6.74 -6.66
C TYR A 190 7.79 7.60 -6.27
N GLU A 191 7.09 8.12 -7.28
CA GLU A 191 5.84 8.85 -7.13
C GLU A 191 4.79 8.08 -7.93
N LEU A 192 3.78 7.54 -7.24
CA LEU A 192 2.82 6.61 -7.81
C LEU A 192 1.39 7.00 -7.45
N LEU A 193 0.45 6.58 -8.30
CA LEU A 193 -0.98 6.74 -8.04
C LEU A 193 -1.54 5.66 -7.11
N HIS A 194 -0.88 4.51 -7.03
CA HIS A 194 -1.32 3.34 -6.27
C HIS A 194 -0.15 2.63 -5.63
N VAL A 195 -0.37 2.03 -4.47
CA VAL A 195 0.64 1.24 -3.76
C VAL A 195 0.93 -0.03 -4.57
N PRO A 196 2.18 -0.23 -5.06
CA PRO A 196 2.52 -1.45 -5.78
C PRO A 196 2.64 -2.61 -4.79
N GLY A 197 2.45 -3.85 -5.26
CA GLY A 197 2.59 -5.02 -4.38
C GLY A 197 4.01 -5.28 -3.89
N PHE A 198 5.01 -4.71 -4.55
CA PHE A 198 6.42 -4.78 -4.16
C PHE A 198 7.22 -3.67 -4.83
N VAL A 199 8.39 -3.37 -4.26
CA VAL A 199 9.47 -2.63 -4.92
C VAL A 199 10.70 -3.51 -5.06
N ALA A 200 11.46 -3.31 -6.12
CA ALA A 200 12.69 -4.05 -6.37
C ALA A 200 13.77 -3.17 -7.01
N ALA A 201 15.02 -3.45 -6.69
CA ALA A 201 16.18 -2.89 -7.36
C ALA A 201 17.38 -3.85 -7.27
N GLU A 202 17.99 -4.10 -8.42
CA GLU A 202 19.31 -4.73 -8.49
C GLU A 202 20.37 -3.68 -8.17
N TYR A 203 21.29 -4.00 -7.25
CA TYR A 203 22.33 -3.08 -6.81
C TYR A 203 23.72 -3.69 -6.88
N GLY A 204 24.70 -2.83 -7.09
CA GLY A 204 26.10 -3.22 -7.18
C GLY A 204 27.02 -2.05 -6.92
N SER A 205 28.30 -2.36 -6.73
CA SER A 205 29.32 -1.38 -6.31
C SER A 205 29.75 -0.43 -7.44
N SER A 206 29.07 -0.51 -8.58
CA SER A 206 29.30 0.27 -9.79
C SER A 206 28.42 1.51 -9.78
N GLY A 207 28.75 2.48 -8.92
CA GLY A 207 28.26 3.86 -9.12
C GLY A 207 28.63 4.38 -10.52
N PRO A 208 28.10 5.54 -10.96
CA PRO A 208 28.61 6.25 -12.14
C PRO A 208 30.06 6.65 -11.89
N GLY A 209 30.95 5.69 -12.06
CA GLY A 209 32.35 5.80 -11.72
C GLY A 209 33.02 6.67 -12.75
N LEU A 210 33.80 7.63 -12.27
CA LEU A 210 34.83 8.35 -13.02
C LEU A 210 35.90 7.43 -13.67
N LEU A 211 35.69 6.11 -13.66
CA LEU A 211 36.53 5.03 -14.19
C LEU A 211 35.67 3.85 -14.70
N SER A 212 34.54 4.09 -15.37
CA SER A 212 33.90 3.02 -16.16
C SER A 212 34.83 2.59 -17.30
N GLU A 213 34.74 1.34 -17.80
CA GLU A 213 35.53 0.87 -18.95
C GLU A 213 35.42 1.83 -20.14
N ASP A 214 34.24 2.40 -20.37
CA ASP A 214 34.01 3.41 -21.40
C ASP A 214 34.79 4.72 -21.16
N PHE A 215 34.97 5.14 -19.90
CA PHE A 215 35.82 6.30 -19.55
C PHE A 215 37.31 5.97 -19.70
N LEU A 216 37.73 4.75 -19.38
CA LEU A 216 39.09 4.27 -19.64
C LEU A 216 39.38 4.21 -21.15
N TYR A 217 38.46 3.70 -21.97
CA TYR A 217 38.58 3.70 -23.43
C TYR A 217 38.56 5.12 -24.01
N SER A 218 37.76 6.03 -23.44
CA SER A 218 37.73 7.44 -23.81
C SER A 218 39.04 8.17 -23.47
N ILE A 219 39.59 7.99 -22.26
CA ILE A 219 40.91 8.54 -21.90
C ILE A 219 42.00 7.95 -22.79
N LEU A 220 42.00 6.63 -23.04
CA LEU A 220 42.96 6.01 -23.94
C LEU A 220 42.85 6.59 -25.36
N GLY A 221 41.62 6.80 -25.84
CA GLY A 221 41.33 7.43 -27.12
C GLY A 221 41.85 8.87 -27.19
N VAL A 222 41.62 9.69 -26.16
CA VAL A 222 42.09 11.08 -26.08
C VAL A 222 43.62 11.13 -25.97
N VAL A 223 44.26 10.25 -25.19
CA VAL A 223 45.72 10.17 -25.10
C VAL A 223 46.33 9.74 -26.43
N LEU A 224 45.71 8.81 -27.15
CA LEU A 224 46.18 8.33 -28.45
C LEU A 224 46.03 9.41 -29.53
N ILE A 225 44.90 10.12 -29.58
CA ILE A 225 44.70 11.26 -30.50
C ILE A 225 45.68 12.39 -30.17
N THR A 226 45.83 12.75 -28.90
CA THR A 226 46.75 13.81 -28.47
C THR A 226 48.20 13.43 -28.75
N GLY A 227 48.58 12.17 -28.53
CA GLY A 227 49.89 11.63 -28.85
C GLY A 227 50.22 11.68 -30.35
N VAL A 228 49.26 11.36 -31.22
CA VAL A 228 49.42 11.45 -32.68
C VAL A 228 49.54 12.91 -33.13
N VAL A 229 48.71 13.81 -32.59
CA VAL A 229 48.75 15.24 -32.97
C VAL A 229 50.03 15.92 -32.50
N VAL A 230 50.44 15.72 -31.25
CA VAL A 230 51.67 16.32 -30.70
C VAL A 230 52.91 15.65 -31.29
N GLY A 231 52.90 14.32 -31.47
CA GLY A 231 53.98 13.58 -32.11
C GLY A 231 54.17 13.98 -33.58
N GLY A 232 53.07 14.14 -34.32
CA GLY A 232 53.09 14.64 -35.69
C GLY A 232 53.64 16.06 -35.80
N LEU A 233 53.21 16.98 -34.92
CA LEU A 233 53.71 18.36 -34.86
C LEU A 233 55.19 18.45 -34.46
N ALA A 234 55.69 17.55 -33.60
CA ALA A 234 57.09 17.52 -33.20
C ALA A 234 58.02 16.99 -34.31
N ILE A 235 57.53 16.06 -35.14
CA ILE A 235 58.25 15.56 -36.31
C ILE A 235 58.31 16.64 -37.40
N ASP A 236 57.19 17.32 -37.67
CA ASP A 236 57.12 18.36 -38.70
C ASP A 236 58.07 19.54 -38.41
N ARG A 237 58.27 19.87 -37.12
CA ARG A 237 59.26 20.86 -36.66
C ARG A 237 60.73 20.43 -36.76
N ARG A 238 61.02 19.13 -36.92
CA ARG A 238 62.40 18.62 -37.11
C ARG A 238 62.76 18.41 -38.58
N THR A 239 61.78 18.38 -39.47
CA THR A 239 61.96 18.16 -40.92
C THR A 239 61.81 19.42 -41.77
N ALA A 240 61.37 20.54 -41.18
CA ALA A 240 61.48 21.89 -41.73
C ALA A 240 62.77 22.57 -41.23
#